data_AF-A0A929CRK7-F1
#
_entry.id   AF-A0A929CRK7-F1
#
_cell.length_a   1.000
_cell.length_b   1.000
_cell.length_c   1.000
_cell.angle_alpha   90.00
_cell.angle_beta   90.00
_cell.angle_gamma   90.00
#
_symmetry.space_group_name_H-M   'P 1'
#
loop_
_entity.id
_entity.type
_entity.pdbx_description
1 polymer ?
#
loop_
_entity_poly.entity_id
_entity_poly.type
_entity_poly.pdbx_seq_one_letter_code
_entity_poly.pdbx_strand_id
1 'polypeptide(L)'
;QIIDKQIYDNYKLWKTNYIAYDLVYKNNKYVSFYTSEEKEAFEQYMSKQLNNIKADKKVLQQIFLKIYANPVVNKDNLNQI
;
A
#
# COMPACT_ATOMS: atom_id res chain seq x y z
N GLN A 1 -29.54 -1.80 22.36
CA GLN A 1 -28.53 -2.63 21.68
C GLN A 1 -27.91 -1.78 20.59
N ILE A 2 -26.65 -1.36 20.75
CA ILE A 2 -25.93 -0.52 19.77
C ILE A 2 -24.91 -1.45 19.09
N ILE A 3 -25.39 -2.29 18.20
CA ILE A 3 -24.55 -3.08 17.31
C ILE A 3 -24.88 -2.58 15.91
N ASP A 4 -24.52 -1.33 15.61
CA ASP A 4 -24.88 -0.74 14.31
C ASP A 4 -24.01 0.46 13.87
N LYS A 5 -22.71 0.49 14.21
CA LYS A 5 -21.86 1.60 13.77
C LYS A 5 -20.37 1.34 13.51
N GLN A 6 -19.92 0.08 13.51
CA GLN A 6 -18.49 -0.24 13.36
C GLN A 6 -18.15 -1.15 12.17
N ILE A 7 -19.11 -1.41 11.28
CA ILE A 7 -18.90 -2.28 10.11
C ILE A 7 -18.67 -1.46 8.81
N TYR A 8 -18.87 -0.13 8.84
CA TYR A 8 -18.69 0.76 7.69
C TYR A 8 -17.67 1.90 7.89
N ASP A 9 -16.89 1.87 8.98
CA ASP A 9 -15.83 2.87 9.18
C ASP A 9 -14.58 2.45 8.41
N ASN A 10 -14.38 3.07 7.25
CA ASN A 10 -13.12 3.26 6.51
C ASN A 10 -12.18 2.06 6.42
N TYR A 11 -11.89 1.57 5.20
CA TYR A 11 -10.73 0.69 4.95
C TYR A 11 -9.52 1.19 5.74
N LYS A 12 -9.14 0.46 6.79
CA LYS A 12 -8.02 0.83 7.64
C LYS A 12 -6.78 0.81 6.76
N LEU A 13 -6.16 1.97 6.56
CA LEU A 13 -4.90 2.07 5.84
C LEU A 13 -3.77 1.65 6.75
N TRP A 14 -2.97 0.71 6.26
CA TRP A 14 -1.77 0.22 6.90
C TRP A 14 -0.54 0.95 6.35
N LYS A 15 0.56 0.94 7.10
CA LYS A 15 1.84 1.53 6.68
C LYS A 15 2.29 1.04 5.31
N THR A 16 2.10 -0.25 5.03
CA THR A 16 2.41 -0.88 3.74
C THR A 16 1.61 -0.28 2.57
N ASN A 17 0.40 0.21 2.80
CA ASN A 17 -0.37 0.89 1.76
C ASN A 17 0.28 2.23 1.37
N TYR A 18 0.73 2.99 2.36
CA TYR A 18 1.43 4.25 2.15
C TYR A 18 2.82 4.07 1.53
N ILE A 19 3.59 3.08 2.00
CA ILE A 19 4.87 2.70 1.40
C ILE A 19 4.66 2.35 -0.08
N ALA A 20 3.64 1.54 -0.39
CA ALA A 20 3.35 1.15 -1.76
C ALA A 20 2.95 2.36 -2.63
N TYR A 21 2.15 3.29 -2.10
CA TYR A 21 1.80 4.53 -2.82
C TYR A 21 3.05 5.32 -3.19
N ASP A 22 3.90 5.63 -2.22
CA ASP A 22 5.11 6.44 -2.41
C ASP A 22 6.08 5.75 -3.40
N LEU A 23 6.16 4.41 -3.37
CA LEU A 23 6.92 3.62 -4.35
C LEU A 23 6.33 3.64 -5.77
N VAL A 24 5.01 3.52 -5.93
CA VAL A 24 4.33 3.56 -7.26
C VAL A 24 4.52 4.92 -7.92
N TYR A 25 4.27 5.99 -7.17
CA TYR A 25 4.27 7.36 -7.69
C TYR A 25 5.62 8.06 -7.57
N LYS A 26 6.64 7.36 -7.05
CA LYS A 26 8.02 7.85 -6.88
C LYS A 26 8.07 9.19 -6.16
N ASN A 27 7.32 9.32 -5.07
CA ASN A 27 7.31 10.51 -4.23
C ASN A 27 7.37 10.09 -2.74
N ASN A 28 7.37 11.07 -1.84
CA ASN A 28 7.45 10.85 -0.40
C ASN A 28 6.24 11.47 0.31
N LYS A 29 5.05 11.43 -0.32
CA LYS A 29 3.85 12.10 0.19
C LYS A 29 3.44 11.58 1.57
N TYR A 30 3.69 10.30 1.84
CA TYR A 30 3.32 9.65 3.10
C TYR A 30 4.52 9.14 3.91
N VAL A 31 5.71 9.69 3.69
CA VAL A 31 6.94 9.29 4.41
C VAL A 31 6.82 9.44 5.93
N SER A 32 5.93 10.28 6.44
CA SER A 32 5.67 10.41 7.89
C SER A 32 4.87 9.24 8.48
N PHE A 33 4.30 8.35 7.65
CA PHE A 33 3.46 7.23 8.09
C PHE A 33 4.24 5.91 8.27
N TYR A 34 5.53 5.89 7.90
CA TYR A 34 6.38 4.71 8.00
C TYR A 34 7.85 5.09 8.21
N THR A 35 8.66 4.18 8.73
CA THR A 35 10.11 4.38 8.83
C THR A 35 10.86 3.77 7.64
N SER A 36 12.14 4.15 7.47
CA SER A 36 13.01 3.57 6.44
C SER A 36 13.14 2.05 6.59
N GLU A 37 13.22 1.55 7.83
CA GLU A 37 13.30 0.13 8.14
C GLU A 37 12.01 -0.61 7.76
N GLU A 38 10.84 0.01 7.99
CA GLU A 38 9.54 -0.55 7.59
C GLU A 38 9.40 -0.61 6.06
N LYS A 39 9.90 0.42 5.36
CA LYS A 39 9.98 0.44 3.90
C LYS A 39 10.87 -0.69 3.38
N GLU A 40 12.08 -0.83 3.92
CA GLU A 40 13.01 -1.87 3.52
C GLU A 40 12.42 -3.27 3.76
N ALA A 41 11.82 -3.50 4.94
CA ALA A 41 11.15 -4.75 5.25
C ALA A 41 10.03 -5.08 4.25
N PHE A 42 9.28 -4.08 3.80
CA PHE A 42 8.25 -4.25 2.77
C PHE A 42 8.84 -4.58 1.39
N GLU A 43 9.92 -3.93 0.98
CA GLU A 43 10.61 -4.22 -0.29
C GLU A 43 11.21 -5.64 -0.31
N GLN A 44 11.78 -6.08 0.81
CA GLN A 44 12.28 -7.44 1.00
C GLN A 44 11.13 -8.45 0.96
N TYR A 45 10.02 -8.16 1.64
CA TYR A 45 8.81 -8.99 1.62
C TYR A 45 8.27 -9.14 0.20
N MET A 46 8.09 -8.04 -0.53
CA MET A 46 7.68 -8.05 -1.94
C MET A 46 8.62 -8.91 -2.79
N SER A 47 9.93 -8.70 -2.67
CA SER A 47 10.93 -9.46 -3.42
C SER A 47 10.82 -10.97 -3.15
N LYS A 48 10.58 -11.36 -1.90
CA LYS A 48 10.36 -12.76 -1.50
C LYS A 48 9.07 -13.34 -2.09
N GLN A 49 7.97 -12.58 -2.07
CA GLN A 49 6.69 -13.03 -2.63
C GLN A 49 6.78 -13.28 -4.15
N LEU A 50 7.54 -12.44 -4.86
CA LEU A 50 7.64 -12.50 -6.32
C LEU A 50 8.72 -13.47 -6.82
N ASN A 51 9.60 -13.97 -5.95
CA ASN A 51 10.79 -14.72 -6.34
C ASN A 51 10.49 -15.98 -7.19
N ASN A 52 9.37 -16.66 -6.93
CA ASN A 52 9.04 -17.94 -7.55
C ASN A 52 8.15 -17.79 -8.80
N ILE A 53 7.86 -16.55 -9.23
CA ILE A 53 6.98 -16.28 -10.37
C ILE A 53 7.85 -16.07 -11.62
N LYS A 54 7.67 -16.92 -12.63
CA LYS A 54 8.36 -16.81 -13.93
C LYS A 54 7.67 -15.78 -14.82
N ALA A 55 7.91 -14.50 -14.54
CA ALA A 55 7.49 -13.37 -15.37
C ALA A 55 8.48 -12.20 -15.23
N ASP A 56 8.24 -11.11 -15.95
CA ASP A 56 9.04 -9.88 -15.81
C ASP A 56 8.91 -9.33 -14.39
N LYS A 57 10.03 -9.30 -13.65
CA LYS A 57 10.10 -8.84 -12.26
C LYS A 57 9.60 -7.40 -12.09
N LYS A 58 9.89 -6.50 -13.03
CA LYS A 58 9.45 -5.10 -12.95
C LYS A 58 7.94 -4.99 -13.08
N VAL A 59 7.34 -5.76 -13.99
CA VAL A 59 5.88 -5.81 -14.16
C VAL A 59 5.22 -6.36 -12.90
N LEU A 60 5.76 -7.45 -12.34
CA LEU A 60 5.24 -8.04 -11.10
C LEU A 60 5.32 -7.07 -9.91
N GLN A 61 6.45 -6.37 -9.74
CA GLN A 61 6.61 -5.36 -8.70
C GLN A 61 5.59 -4.23 -8.86
N GLN A 62 5.40 -3.73 -10.09
CA GLN A 62 4.40 -2.68 -10.34
C GLN A 62 2.98 -3.13 -9.99
N ILE A 63 2.59 -4.35 -10.37
CA ILE A 63 1.25 -4.88 -10.04
C ILE A 63 1.10 -5.03 -8.52
N PHE A 64 2.09 -5.63 -7.86
CA PHE A 64 2.10 -5.83 -6.41
C PHE A 64 1.94 -4.50 -5.67
N LEU A 65 2.74 -3.50 -6.04
CA LEU A 65 2.68 -2.18 -5.43
C LEU A 65 1.34 -1.49 -5.69
N LYS A 66 0.76 -1.60 -6.90
CA LYS A 66 -0.58 -1.05 -7.19
C LYS A 66 -1.68 -1.67 -6.33
N ILE A 67 -1.62 -2.97 -6.04
CA ILE A 67 -2.57 -3.65 -5.15
C ILE A 67 -2.54 -3.01 -3.75
N TYR A 68 -1.35 -2.76 -3.20
CA TYR A 68 -1.20 -2.14 -1.89
C TYR A 68 -1.44 -0.63 -1.89
N ALA A 69 -1.18 0.08 -3.00
CA ALA A 69 -1.40 1.53 -3.10
C ALA A 69 -2.87 1.91 -3.31
N ASN A 70 -3.66 1.05 -3.94
CA ASN A 70 -5.06 1.32 -4.29
C ASN A 70 -5.94 1.80 -3.12
N PRO A 71 -5.87 1.20 -1.91
CA PRO A 71 -6.60 1.72 -0.75
C PRO A 71 -6.30 3.19 -0.43
N VAL A 72 -5.04 3.63 -0.56
CA VAL A 72 -4.65 5.03 -0.34
C VAL A 72 -5.26 5.91 -1.42
N VAL A 73 -5.13 5.52 -2.70
CA VAL A 73 -5.70 6.25 -3.84
C VAL A 73 -7.21 6.43 -3.67
N ASN A 74 -7.92 5.37 -3.29
CA ASN A 74 -9.37 5.43 -3.09
C ASN A 74 -9.75 6.36 -1.95
N LYS A 75 -9.03 6.30 -0.82
CA LYS A 75 -9.28 7.19 0.32
C LYS A 75 -8.98 8.65 -0.02
N ASP A 76 -7.88 8.90 -0.72
CA ASP A 76 -7.50 10.24 -1.17
C ASP A 76 -8.52 10.84 -2.12
N ASN A 77 -9.04 10.06 -3.07
CA ASN A 77 -10.06 10.50 -4.01
C ASN A 77 -11.38 10.79 -3.30
N LEU A 78 -11.77 9.99 -2.29
CA LEU A 78 -12.96 10.24 -1.47
C LEU A 78 -12.86 11.53 -0.65
N ASN A 79 -11.67 11.90 -0.19
CA ASN A 79 -11.43 13.11 0.59
C ASN A 79 -11.36 14.40 -0.26
N GLN A 80 -11.36 14.29 -1.60
CA GLN A 80 -11.34 15.44 -2.53
C GLN A 80 -12.73 15.83 -3.06
N ILE A 81 -13.79 15.12 -2.61
CA ILE A 81 -15.19 15.40 -2.91
C ILE A 81 -15.81 16.08 -1.68
#